data_AF-A0A093PQH3-F1
#
_entry.id   AF-A0A093PQH3-F1
#
_cell.length_a   1.000
_cell.length_b   1.000
_cell.length_c   1.000
_cell.angle_alpha   90.00
_cell.angle_beta   90.00
_cell.angle_gamma   90.00
#
_symmetry.space_group_name_H-M   'P 1'
#
loop_
_entity.id
_entity.type
_entity.pdbx_description
1 polymer ?
#
loop_
_entity_poly.entity_id
_entity_poly.type
_entity_poly.pdbx_seq_one_letter_code
_entity_poly.pdbx_strand_id
1 'polypeptide(L)'
;WVQGFSNKSFGFINNQTVCYPCGNYILFLDVETKKTTALQCQTGPVGAFAANASSEVVAFSDQKLNPIIYIHHFPELNKLTELKGSAQLDYTLLAFSFTGPYLASYSSIPEFVLSVWNWQENILLCSESQPGITATSLSFNPMNWQQLCFVGESSVTIWHIERIEDEHHLKRNPVELPDEQGSISPHEDLFFPVSRSDDPYHGPDLPVSAIAGLV
;
A
#
# COMPACT_ATOMS: atom_id res chain seq x y z
N TRP A 1 17.11 -12.83 24.85
CA TRP A 1 17.89 -12.78 23.59
C TRP A 1 16.89 -13.00 22.47
N VAL A 2 16.68 -12.03 21.58
CA VAL A 2 15.75 -12.13 20.45
C VAL A 2 16.61 -12.03 19.19
N GLN A 3 16.90 -13.16 18.57
CA GLN A 3 17.60 -13.21 17.29
C GLN A 3 16.81 -14.12 16.35
N GLY A 4 16.53 -13.60 15.16
CA GLY A 4 15.78 -14.29 14.13
C GLY A 4 15.55 -13.35 12.96
N PHE A 5 15.61 -13.88 11.75
CA PHE A 5 15.20 -13.18 10.54
C PHE A 5 13.80 -13.65 10.18
N SER A 6 12.90 -12.72 9.89
CA SER A 6 11.55 -13.05 9.43
C SER A 6 11.53 -13.05 7.91
N ASN A 7 10.77 -13.96 7.30
CA ASN A 7 10.41 -13.87 5.87
C ASN A 7 9.47 -12.68 5.58
N LYS A 8 9.07 -11.92 6.61
CA LYS A 8 8.27 -10.69 6.50
C LYS A 8 9.14 -9.51 6.06
N SER A 9 8.50 -8.45 5.58
CA SER A 9 9.16 -7.24 5.10
C SER A 9 10.04 -6.58 6.18
N PHE A 10 11.17 -6.02 5.74
CA PHE A 10 11.99 -5.09 6.52
C PHE A 10 11.90 -3.70 5.91
N GLY A 11 12.24 -2.66 6.68
CA GLY A 11 12.23 -1.28 6.20
C GLY A 11 13.36 -0.46 6.82
N PHE A 12 13.78 0.59 6.15
CA PHE A 12 14.66 1.59 6.75
C PHE A 12 13.81 2.60 7.53
N ILE A 13 14.14 2.81 8.80
CA ILE A 13 13.49 3.85 9.63
C ILE A 13 14.22 5.20 9.50
N ASN A 14 15.49 5.16 9.08
CA ASN A 14 16.30 6.30 8.64
C ASN A 14 17.47 5.78 7.80
N ASN A 15 18.44 6.64 7.49
CA ASN A 15 19.57 6.28 6.61
C ASN A 15 20.54 5.24 7.21
N GLN A 16 20.52 5.02 8.53
CA GLN A 16 21.47 4.14 9.22
C GLN A 16 20.83 2.93 9.89
N THR A 17 19.51 2.96 10.14
CA THR A 17 18.82 1.95 10.95
C THR A 17 17.80 1.20 10.13
N VAL A 18 17.94 -0.13 10.11
CA VAL A 18 16.97 -1.06 9.52
C VAL A 18 16.06 -1.58 10.63
N CYS A 19 14.77 -1.71 10.34
CA CYS A 19 13.81 -2.28 11.26
C CYS A 19 13.03 -3.43 10.62
N TYR A 20 12.73 -4.45 11.42
CA TYR A 20 12.02 -5.64 10.97
C TYR A 20 11.32 -6.36 12.13
N PRO A 21 10.17 -7.02 11.86
CA PRO A 21 9.47 -7.82 12.86
C PRO A 21 10.18 -9.16 13.11
N CYS A 22 10.21 -9.60 14.37
CA CYS A 22 10.74 -10.88 14.82
C CYS A 22 9.88 -11.42 15.98
N GLY A 23 8.91 -12.28 15.67
CA GLY A 23 7.93 -12.79 16.63
C GLY A 23 7.04 -11.66 17.15
N ASN A 24 7.05 -11.41 18.45
CA ASN A 24 6.34 -10.31 19.10
C ASN A 24 7.22 -9.07 19.33
N TYR A 25 8.38 -8.97 18.66
CA TYR A 25 9.24 -7.81 18.73
C TYR A 25 9.43 -7.18 17.34
N ILE A 26 9.74 -5.89 17.33
CA ILE A 26 10.32 -5.19 16.19
C ILE A 26 11.75 -4.84 16.59
N LEU A 27 12.71 -5.31 15.80
CA LEU A 27 14.11 -5.05 16.02
C LEU A 27 14.54 -3.86 15.16
N PHE A 28 15.37 -2.99 15.72
CA PHE A 28 16.00 -1.85 15.04
C PHE A 28 17.49 -2.05 15.10
N LEU A 29 18.11 -2.33 13.95
CA LEU A 29 19.52 -2.59 13.80
C LEU A 29 20.18 -1.37 13.16
N ASP A 30 21.03 -0.70 13.92
CA ASP A 30 21.95 0.30 13.39
C ASP A 30 23.06 -0.41 12.59
N VAL A 31 23.13 -0.12 11.30
CA VAL A 31 23.98 -0.85 10.34
C VAL A 31 25.46 -0.56 10.58
N GLU A 32 25.80 0.63 11.09
CA GLU A 32 27.19 1.06 11.32
C GLU A 32 27.71 0.53 12.64
N THR A 33 26.99 0.80 13.74
CA THR A 33 27.40 0.44 15.10
C THR A 33 27.08 -1.01 15.47
N LYS A 34 26.24 -1.69 14.68
CA LYS A 34 25.69 -3.03 14.96
C LYS A 34 24.89 -3.11 16.26
N LYS A 35 24.51 -1.97 16.85
CA LYS A 35 23.63 -1.94 18.02
C LYS A 35 22.21 -2.28 17.61
N THR A 36 21.53 -3.05 18.45
CA THR A 36 20.13 -3.42 18.23
C THR A 36 19.28 -2.93 19.39
N THR A 37 18.21 -2.21 19.08
CA THR A 37 17.14 -1.92 20.03
C THR A 37 15.89 -2.70 19.64
N ALA A 38 14.98 -2.92 20.58
CA ALA A 38 13.80 -3.74 20.37
C ALA A 38 12.57 -3.06 20.95
N LEU A 39 11.48 -3.05 20.17
CA LEU A 39 10.15 -2.67 20.60
C LEU A 39 9.30 -3.92 20.75
N GLN A 40 8.69 -4.14 21.91
CA GLN A 40 7.84 -5.30 22.16
C GLN A 40 6.37 -4.99 21.87
N CYS A 41 5.74 -5.84 21.06
CA CYS A 41 4.29 -5.93 20.96
C CYS A 41 3.77 -6.70 22.18
N GLN A 42 3.04 -6.02 23.06
CA GLN A 42 2.57 -6.58 24.34
C GLN A 42 1.45 -7.61 24.17
N THR A 43 0.67 -7.49 23.09
CA THR A 43 -0.58 -8.20 22.89
C THR A 43 -0.44 -9.48 22.06
N GLY A 44 0.71 -9.74 21.45
CA GLY A 44 0.94 -10.94 20.65
C GLY A 44 2.03 -10.77 19.59
N PRO A 45 2.13 -11.71 18.64
CA PRO A 45 3.00 -11.59 17.48
C PRO A 45 2.68 -10.33 16.67
N VAL A 46 3.70 -9.81 15.99
CA VAL A 46 3.53 -8.70 15.03
C VAL A 46 2.89 -9.24 13.75
N GLY A 47 1.77 -8.63 13.34
CA GLY A 47 1.02 -8.92 12.12
C GLY A 47 1.70 -8.31 10.89
N ALA A 48 1.03 -7.32 10.29
CA ALA A 48 1.60 -6.44 9.28
C ALA A 48 2.53 -5.39 9.89
N PHE A 49 3.47 -4.90 9.07
CA PHE A 49 4.54 -3.99 9.45
C PHE A 49 4.87 -3.04 8.29
N ALA A 50 5.14 -1.77 8.62
CA ALA A 50 5.66 -0.76 7.69
C ALA A 50 6.52 0.26 8.45
N ALA A 51 7.49 0.85 7.74
CA ALA A 51 8.32 1.92 8.26
C ALA A 51 8.32 3.10 7.28
N ASN A 52 8.42 4.32 7.83
CA ASN A 52 8.59 5.53 7.05
C ASN A 52 9.85 6.26 7.50
N ALA A 53 10.83 6.34 6.60
CA ALA A 53 12.10 7.01 6.86
C ALA A 53 11.99 8.53 6.89
N SER A 54 11.00 9.14 6.23
CA SER A 54 10.90 10.60 6.14
C SER A 54 10.43 11.24 7.45
N SER A 55 9.59 10.53 8.20
CA SER A 55 9.07 10.97 9.50
C SER A 55 9.57 10.13 10.69
N GLU A 56 10.50 9.20 10.45
CA GLU A 56 11.07 8.28 11.44
C GLU A 56 10.00 7.56 12.30
N VAL A 57 8.92 7.10 11.64
CA VAL A 57 7.83 6.36 12.30
C VAL A 57 7.71 4.94 11.80
N VAL A 58 7.28 4.05 12.70
CA VAL A 58 6.99 2.65 12.40
C VAL A 58 5.52 2.37 12.69
N ALA A 59 4.87 1.64 11.80
CA ALA A 59 3.52 1.11 11.99
C ALA A 59 3.55 -0.41 12.02
N PHE A 60 2.82 -0.99 12.97
CA PHE A 60 2.65 -2.43 13.04
C PHE A 60 1.32 -2.80 13.68
N SER A 61 0.81 -3.97 13.34
CA SER A 61 -0.40 -4.52 13.95
C SER A 61 -0.09 -5.65 14.92
N ASP A 62 -0.96 -5.86 15.89
CA ASP A 62 -0.97 -7.10 16.68
C ASP A 62 -1.81 -8.20 16.00
N GLN A 63 -1.48 -9.46 16.26
CA GLN A 63 -2.27 -10.62 15.82
C GLN A 63 -3.15 -11.12 16.96
N LYS A 64 -4.38 -10.61 17.04
CA LYS A 64 -5.38 -10.97 18.04
C LYS A 64 -6.79 -10.71 17.50
N LEU A 65 -7.81 -11.09 18.25
CA LEU A 65 -9.18 -10.64 17.99
C LEU A 65 -9.27 -9.12 18.07
N ASN A 66 -9.84 -8.51 17.03
CA ASN A 66 -9.94 -7.06 16.82
C ASN A 66 -8.55 -6.39 16.92
N PRO A 67 -7.66 -6.68 15.95
CA PRO A 67 -6.31 -6.16 15.96
C PRO A 67 -6.28 -4.64 15.83
N ILE A 68 -5.24 -4.04 16.42
CA ILE A 68 -4.99 -2.60 16.44
C ILE A 68 -3.69 -2.34 15.71
N ILE A 69 -3.65 -1.25 14.92
CA ILE A 69 -2.42 -0.76 14.32
C ILE A 69 -1.80 0.27 15.27
N TYR A 70 -0.59 0.02 15.73
CA TYR A 70 0.17 0.93 16.56
C TYR A 70 1.17 1.69 15.71
N ILE A 71 1.31 2.99 15.98
CA ILE A 71 2.34 3.82 15.37
C ILE A 71 3.25 4.36 16.46
N HIS A 72 4.55 4.15 16.30
CA HIS A 72 5.57 4.61 17.24
C HIS A 72 6.60 5.47 16.53
N HIS A 73 7.14 6.44 17.27
CA HIS A 73 8.27 7.26 16.82
C HIS A 73 9.60 6.57 17.16
N PHE A 74 10.57 6.71 16.28
CA PHE A 74 11.96 6.31 16.50
C PHE A 74 12.83 7.57 16.63
N PRO A 75 13.83 7.64 17.52
CA PRO A 75 14.44 6.54 18.29
C PRO A 75 13.83 6.28 19.68
N GLU A 76 12.97 7.14 20.21
CA GLU A 76 12.46 7.03 21.59
C GLU A 76 11.53 5.84 21.81
N LEU A 77 11.00 5.25 20.72
CA LEU A 77 10.05 4.13 20.74
C LEU A 77 8.79 4.44 21.57
N ASN A 78 8.39 5.71 21.60
CA ASN A 78 7.12 6.12 22.22
C ASN A 78 5.96 5.95 21.23
N LYS A 79 4.84 5.50 21.76
CA LYS A 79 3.60 5.34 21.01
C LYS A 79 3.01 6.71 20.67
N LEU A 80 2.77 6.96 19.38
CA LEU A 80 2.13 8.17 18.87
C LEU A 80 0.61 8.01 18.81
N THR A 81 0.12 6.93 18.19
CA THR A 81 -1.32 6.70 18.00
C THR A 81 -1.67 5.22 17.90
N GLU A 82 -2.97 4.93 18.00
CA GLU A 82 -3.58 3.62 17.80
C GLU A 82 -4.73 3.75 16.81
N LEU A 83 -4.64 3.08 15.67
CA LEU A 83 -5.69 3.05 14.66
C LEU A 83 -6.52 1.78 14.85
N LYS A 84 -7.83 1.96 15.04
CA LYS A 84 -8.79 0.88 15.25
C LYS A 84 -9.70 0.79 14.03
N GLY A 85 -9.45 -0.21 13.18
CA GLY A 85 -10.28 -0.52 12.02
C GLY A 85 -11.31 -1.60 12.28
N SER A 86 -11.93 -2.05 11.19
CA SER A 86 -12.96 -3.09 11.18
C SER A 86 -12.40 -4.52 11.05
N ALA A 87 -11.08 -4.69 11.01
CA ALA A 87 -10.46 -6.02 10.93
C ALA A 87 -10.80 -6.84 12.18
N GLN A 88 -11.11 -8.12 12.01
CA GLN A 88 -11.41 -9.01 13.14
C GLN A 88 -10.24 -9.88 13.59
N LEU A 89 -9.34 -10.25 12.68
CA LEU A 89 -8.30 -11.25 12.97
C LEU A 89 -6.87 -10.77 12.73
N ASP A 90 -6.59 -10.14 11.59
CA ASP A 90 -5.24 -9.72 11.25
C ASP A 90 -5.22 -8.60 10.21
N TYR A 91 -4.13 -7.86 10.16
CA TYR A 91 -3.74 -7.05 9.01
C TYR A 91 -2.57 -7.73 8.31
N THR A 92 -2.63 -7.81 6.98
CA THR A 92 -1.59 -8.46 6.17
C THR A 92 -0.62 -7.46 5.58
N LEU A 93 -1.08 -6.26 5.20
CA LEU A 93 -0.24 -5.22 4.61
C LEU A 93 -0.47 -3.86 5.28
N LEU A 94 0.62 -3.11 5.42
CA LEU A 94 0.64 -1.70 5.80
C LEU A 94 1.56 -0.96 4.83
N ALA A 95 1.22 0.28 4.50
CA ALA A 95 2.06 1.13 3.67
C ALA A 95 1.89 2.59 4.09
N PHE A 96 3.00 3.31 4.27
CA PHE A 96 2.96 4.75 4.50
C PHE A 96 2.98 5.51 3.18
N SER A 97 2.33 6.67 3.15
CA SER A 97 2.57 7.66 2.09
C SER A 97 4.00 8.19 2.21
N PHE A 98 4.63 8.46 1.07
CA PHE A 98 5.99 9.01 1.04
C PHE A 98 6.07 10.40 1.70
N THR A 99 5.10 11.25 1.38
CA THR A 99 4.92 12.59 1.96
C THR A 99 3.54 12.65 2.63
N GLY A 100 3.51 13.07 3.90
CA GLY A 100 2.27 13.30 4.64
C GLY A 100 1.89 12.21 5.63
N PRO A 101 0.79 12.45 6.38
CA PRO A 101 0.39 11.63 7.51
C PRO A 101 -0.57 10.50 7.11
N TYR A 102 -0.38 9.89 5.94
CA TYR A 102 -1.29 8.85 5.45
C TYR A 102 -0.72 7.46 5.62
N LEU A 103 -1.59 6.54 6.00
CA LEU A 103 -1.29 5.11 6.10
C LEU A 103 -2.39 4.34 5.37
N ALA A 104 -2.00 3.39 4.52
CA ALA A 104 -2.91 2.40 3.97
C ALA A 104 -2.73 1.09 4.73
N SER A 105 -3.84 0.42 5.00
CA SER A 105 -3.85 -0.89 5.64
C SER A 105 -4.75 -1.83 4.87
N TYR A 106 -4.37 -3.10 4.80
CA TYR A 106 -5.21 -4.14 4.24
C TYR A 106 -5.43 -5.26 5.26
N SER A 107 -6.69 -5.57 5.55
CA SER A 107 -7.08 -6.60 6.51
C SER A 107 -7.13 -8.00 5.89
N SER A 108 -7.04 -9.01 6.73
CA SER A 108 -7.15 -10.42 6.35
C SER A 108 -8.61 -10.91 6.36
N ILE A 109 -8.76 -12.23 6.34
CA ILE A 109 -10.02 -12.95 6.54
C ILE A 109 -10.69 -12.49 7.85
N PRO A 110 -12.03 -12.35 7.88
CA PRO A 110 -12.96 -12.54 6.76
C PRO A 110 -13.25 -11.27 5.94
N GLU A 111 -12.75 -10.09 6.34
CA GLU A 111 -13.24 -8.83 5.76
C GLU A 111 -12.55 -8.41 4.46
N PHE A 112 -11.26 -8.68 4.31
CA PHE A 112 -10.46 -8.22 3.17
C PHE A 112 -10.69 -6.73 2.84
N VAL A 113 -10.44 -5.84 3.79
CA VAL A 113 -10.75 -4.40 3.64
C VAL A 113 -9.47 -3.64 3.40
N LEU A 114 -9.46 -2.85 2.32
CA LEU A 114 -8.46 -1.81 2.10
C LEU A 114 -8.95 -0.53 2.80
N SER A 115 -8.13 0.04 3.67
CA SER A 115 -8.44 1.27 4.40
C SER A 115 -7.33 2.30 4.25
N VAL A 116 -7.70 3.57 4.17
CA VAL A 116 -6.78 4.71 4.13
C VAL A 116 -7.05 5.61 5.32
N TRP A 117 -5.99 5.94 6.06
CA TRP A 117 -6.04 6.63 7.33
C TRP A 117 -5.26 7.94 7.23
N ASN A 118 -5.74 9.00 7.88
CA ASN A 118 -4.87 10.05 8.41
C ASN A 118 -4.45 9.63 9.81
N TRP A 119 -3.22 9.16 9.95
CA TRP A 119 -2.77 8.58 11.20
C TRP A 119 -2.41 9.62 12.26
N GLN A 120 -2.07 10.85 11.87
CA GLN A 120 -1.81 11.93 12.84
C GLN A 120 -3.11 12.42 13.48
N GLU A 121 -4.17 12.52 12.69
CA GLU A 121 -5.49 12.95 13.17
C GLU A 121 -6.33 11.80 13.75
N ASN A 122 -5.85 10.56 13.59
CA ASN A 122 -6.55 9.34 13.99
C ASN A 122 -7.94 9.20 13.33
N ILE A 123 -7.99 9.45 12.02
CA ILE A 123 -9.23 9.43 11.22
C ILE A 123 -9.10 8.39 10.11
N LEU A 124 -10.12 7.54 9.97
CA LEU A 124 -10.32 6.72 8.79
C LEU A 124 -10.89 7.61 7.68
N LEU A 125 -10.15 7.78 6.58
CA LEU A 125 -10.59 8.61 5.46
C LEU A 125 -11.60 7.87 4.60
N CYS A 126 -11.24 6.65 4.18
CA CYS A 126 -12.07 5.82 3.32
C CYS A 126 -11.67 4.36 3.43
N SER A 127 -12.58 3.46 3.06
CA SER A 127 -12.33 2.02 3.02
C SER A 127 -13.12 1.36 1.90
N GLU A 128 -12.54 0.31 1.32
CA GLU A 128 -13.18 -0.55 0.33
C GLU A 128 -13.16 -2.00 0.81
N SER A 129 -14.34 -2.63 0.85
CA SER A 129 -14.46 -4.06 1.16
C SER A 129 -14.21 -4.91 -0.08
N GLN A 130 -13.46 -6.00 0.07
CA GLN A 130 -13.18 -6.96 -1.00
C GLN A 130 -12.54 -6.35 -2.26
N PRO A 131 -11.46 -5.55 -2.14
CA PRO A 131 -10.73 -5.01 -3.30
C PRO A 131 -10.05 -6.11 -4.12
N GLY A 132 -9.83 -7.27 -3.51
CA GLY A 132 -9.22 -8.51 -3.99
C GLY A 132 -8.98 -9.42 -2.78
N ILE A 133 -8.82 -10.73 -2.96
CA ILE A 133 -8.72 -11.68 -1.84
C ILE A 133 -7.26 -12.01 -1.48
N THR A 134 -6.33 -11.90 -2.44
CA THR A 134 -4.92 -12.31 -2.28
C THR A 134 -3.95 -11.16 -2.56
N ALA A 135 -3.94 -10.16 -1.68
CA ALA A 135 -3.01 -9.03 -1.78
C ALA A 135 -1.58 -9.47 -1.47
N THR A 136 -0.65 -9.15 -2.35
CA THR A 136 0.79 -9.43 -2.20
C THR A 136 1.59 -8.18 -1.90
N SER A 137 1.14 -7.01 -2.38
CA SER A 137 1.81 -5.72 -2.15
C SER A 137 0.84 -4.54 -2.14
N LEU A 138 1.21 -3.51 -1.39
CA LEU A 138 0.46 -2.26 -1.23
C LEU A 138 1.45 -1.11 -1.16
N SER A 139 1.26 -0.06 -1.97
CA SER A 139 2.16 1.10 -1.97
C SER A 139 1.47 2.37 -2.47
N PHE A 140 1.76 3.50 -1.84
CA PHE A 140 1.34 4.80 -2.35
C PHE A 140 2.22 5.23 -3.53
N ASN A 141 1.66 6.04 -4.44
CA ASN A 141 2.46 6.82 -5.36
C ASN A 141 3.28 7.84 -4.55
N PRO A 142 4.63 7.84 -4.65
CA PRO A 142 5.48 8.74 -3.87
C PRO A 142 5.21 10.23 -4.11
N MET A 143 4.71 10.58 -5.29
CA MET A 143 4.45 11.95 -5.71
C MET A 143 3.00 12.40 -5.44
N ASN A 144 2.09 11.44 -5.23
CA ASN A 144 0.69 11.74 -5.02
C ASN A 144 0.05 10.70 -4.09
N TRP A 145 -0.16 11.06 -2.82
CA TRP A 145 -0.78 10.18 -1.84
C TRP A 145 -2.21 9.77 -2.22
N GLN A 146 -2.88 10.50 -3.11
CA GLN A 146 -4.21 10.14 -3.60
C GLN A 146 -4.20 8.99 -4.60
N GLN A 147 -3.04 8.42 -4.92
CA GLN A 147 -2.92 7.22 -5.74
C GLN A 147 -2.26 6.10 -4.95
N LEU A 148 -2.92 4.95 -4.93
CA LEU A 148 -2.51 3.78 -4.17
C LEU A 148 -2.51 2.54 -5.07
N CYS A 149 -1.35 1.90 -5.18
CA CYS A 149 -1.19 0.67 -5.93
C CYS A 149 -1.49 -0.54 -5.03
N PHE A 150 -2.38 -1.40 -5.49
CA PHE A 150 -2.72 -2.67 -4.87
C PHE A 150 -2.37 -3.79 -5.84
N VAL A 151 -1.51 -4.72 -5.41
CA VAL A 151 -1.07 -5.85 -6.21
C VAL A 151 -1.64 -7.12 -5.59
N GLY A 152 -2.44 -7.84 -6.36
CA GLY A 152 -2.88 -9.20 -6.04
C GLY A 152 -1.99 -10.25 -6.71
N GLU A 153 -2.35 -11.52 -6.59
CA GLU A 153 -1.61 -12.61 -7.27
C GLU A 153 -1.66 -12.53 -8.80
N SER A 154 -2.79 -12.10 -9.35
CA SER A 154 -3.04 -12.05 -10.81
C SER A 154 -3.61 -10.72 -11.28
N SER A 155 -3.51 -9.68 -10.45
CA SER A 155 -4.06 -8.36 -10.79
C SER A 155 -3.22 -7.24 -10.20
N VAL A 156 -3.18 -6.12 -10.93
CA VAL A 156 -2.68 -4.85 -10.41
C VAL A 156 -3.83 -3.86 -10.52
N THR A 157 -4.08 -3.10 -9.46
CA THR A 157 -5.14 -2.11 -9.41
C THR A 157 -4.59 -0.80 -8.86
N ILE A 158 -4.82 0.29 -9.56
CA ILE A 158 -4.56 1.64 -9.08
C ILE A 158 -5.85 2.21 -8.49
N TRP A 159 -5.82 2.47 -7.20
CA TRP A 159 -6.89 3.13 -6.48
C TRP A 159 -6.63 4.63 -6.46
N HIS A 160 -7.64 5.40 -6.85
CA HIS A 160 -7.66 6.84 -6.66
C HIS A 160 -8.47 7.17 -5.42
N ILE A 161 -7.87 7.91 -4.49
CA ILE A 161 -8.53 8.46 -3.31
C ILE A 161 -9.07 9.83 -3.72
N GLU A 162 -10.33 9.83 -4.12
CA GLU A 162 -11.04 11.06 -4.48
C GLU A 162 -11.58 11.70 -3.20
N ARG A 163 -11.58 13.04 -3.16
CA ARG A 163 -12.10 13.83 -2.03
C ARG A 163 -13.25 14.68 -2.51
N ILE A 164 -14.41 14.56 -1.88
CA ILE A 164 -15.58 15.40 -2.10
C ILE A 164 -15.88 16.09 -0.77
N GLU A 165 -15.66 17.40 -0.71
CA GLU A 165 -15.73 18.18 0.53
C GLU A 165 -14.83 17.60 1.64
N ASP A 166 -15.40 16.93 2.64
CA ASP A 166 -14.68 16.26 3.73
C ASP A 166 -14.78 14.73 3.65
N GLU A 167 -15.51 14.18 2.69
CA GLU A 167 -15.61 12.75 2.45
C GLU A 167 -14.53 12.30 1.46
N HIS A 168 -14.00 11.09 1.69
CA HIS A 168 -13.06 10.44 0.77
C HIS A 168 -13.65 9.13 0.28
N HIS A 169 -13.41 8.79 -0.98
CA HIS A 169 -13.82 7.51 -1.55
C HIS A 169 -12.75 6.91 -2.43
N LEU A 170 -12.71 5.58 -2.46
CA LEU A 170 -11.77 4.80 -3.25
C LEU A 170 -12.38 4.49 -4.61
N LYS A 171 -11.77 4.99 -5.67
CA LYS A 171 -12.12 4.66 -7.04
C LYS A 171 -11.14 3.66 -7.63
N ARG A 172 -11.67 2.51 -8.04
CA ARG A 172 -10.91 1.40 -8.61
C ARG A 172 -10.52 1.67 -10.07
N ASN A 173 -9.25 1.48 -10.42
CA ASN A 173 -8.77 1.48 -11.81
C ASN A 173 -7.88 0.24 -12.03
N PRO A 174 -8.46 -0.86 -12.52
CA PRO A 174 -7.69 -2.06 -12.84
C PRO A 174 -6.65 -1.77 -13.93
N VAL A 175 -5.49 -2.41 -13.83
CA VAL A 175 -4.45 -2.37 -14.87
C VAL A 175 -4.58 -3.63 -15.70
N GLU A 176 -4.64 -3.48 -17.02
CA GLU A 176 -4.58 -4.62 -17.94
C GLU A 176 -3.16 -5.20 -17.91
N LEU A 177 -3.06 -6.47 -17.50
CA LEU A 177 -1.83 -7.22 -17.53
C LEU A 177 -1.76 -7.97 -18.87
N PRO A 178 -0.57 -8.07 -19.48
CA PRO A 178 -0.41 -8.86 -20.70
C PRO A 178 -0.77 -10.32 -20.43
N ASP A 179 -1.34 -10.98 -21.45
CA ASP A 179 -1.57 -12.42 -21.44
C ASP A 179 -0.23 -13.20 -21.47
N GLU A 180 -0.31 -14.54 -21.37
CA GLU A 180 0.89 -15.41 -21.41
C GLU A 180 1.70 -15.26 -22.72
N GLN A 181 1.09 -14.70 -23.78
CA GLN A 181 1.73 -14.43 -25.06
C GLN A 181 2.31 -13.01 -25.15
N GLY A 182 2.21 -12.21 -24.08
CA GLY A 182 2.70 -10.83 -24.03
C GLY A 182 1.80 -9.83 -24.75
N SER A 183 0.59 -10.23 -25.14
CA SER A 183 -0.38 -9.39 -25.82
C SER A 183 -1.30 -8.70 -24.81
N ILE A 184 -1.55 -7.42 -25.05
CA ILE A 184 -2.58 -6.65 -24.34
C ILE A 184 -3.77 -6.62 -25.29
N SER A 185 -4.97 -6.92 -24.80
CA SER A 185 -6.18 -6.76 -25.62
C SER A 185 -6.21 -5.35 -26.19
N PRO A 186 -6.39 -5.16 -27.51
CA PRO A 186 -6.48 -3.81 -28.05
C PRO A 186 -7.64 -3.10 -27.37
N HIS A 187 -7.32 -2.06 -26.59
CA HIS A 187 -8.32 -1.16 -26.05
C HIS A 187 -9.00 -0.50 -27.25
N GLU A 188 -10.29 -0.73 -27.44
CA GLU A 188 -11.09 0.07 -28.37
C GLU A 188 -11.24 1.47 -27.76
N ASP A 189 -10.21 2.30 -27.89
CA ASP A 189 -10.34 3.72 -27.61
C ASP A 189 -11.36 4.29 -28.58
N LEU A 190 -12.53 4.71 -28.08
CA LEU A 190 -13.57 5.35 -28.90
C LEU A 190 -13.04 6.58 -29.68
N PHE A 191 -11.90 7.11 -29.25
CA PHE A 191 -11.25 8.28 -29.84
C PHE A 191 -10.17 7.96 -30.86
N PHE A 192 -9.52 6.80 -30.79
CA PHE A 192 -8.41 6.43 -31.67
C PHE A 192 -8.66 5.04 -32.28
N PRO A 193 -8.44 4.85 -33.58
CA PRO A 193 -8.62 3.54 -34.19
C PRO A 193 -7.69 2.51 -33.54
N VAL A 194 -8.15 1.26 -33.45
CA VAL A 194 -7.34 0.13 -33.01
C VAL A 194 -6.09 0.04 -33.89
N SER A 195 -4.91 0.25 -33.31
CA SER A 195 -3.64 0.07 -34.00
C SER A 195 -3.50 -1.42 -34.34
N ARG A 196 -3.77 -1.79 -35.59
CA ARG A 196 -3.46 -3.13 -36.08
C ARG A 196 -1.97 -3.20 -36.37
N SER A 197 -1.30 -4.23 -35.87
CA SER A 197 0.13 -4.48 -36.09
C SER A 197 0.54 -4.61 -37.56
N ASP A 198 -0.44 -4.73 -38.47
CA ASP A 198 -0.25 -4.87 -39.92
C ASP A 198 -0.50 -3.58 -40.71
N ASP A 199 -0.68 -2.42 -40.07
CA ASP A 199 -0.88 -1.16 -40.79
C ASP A 199 0.47 -0.61 -41.32
N PRO A 200 0.69 -0.52 -42.64
CA PRO A 200 1.93 0.00 -43.22
C PRO A 200 2.10 1.52 -43.04
N TYR A 201 1.14 2.20 -42.42
CA TYR A 201 1.16 3.63 -42.19
C TYR A 201 1.97 3.99 -40.93
N HIS A 202 3.13 4.64 -41.11
CA HIS A 202 3.99 5.14 -40.03
C HIS A 202 3.74 6.63 -39.67
N GLY A 203 2.57 7.16 -40.01
CA GLY A 203 2.19 8.52 -39.62
C GLY A 203 1.64 8.59 -38.19
N PRO A 204 1.35 9.80 -37.68
CA PRO A 204 0.72 9.95 -36.38
C PRO A 204 -0.70 9.38 -36.38
N ASP A 205 -1.07 8.68 -35.30
CA ASP A 205 -2.43 8.17 -35.12
C ASP A 205 -3.41 9.33 -34.99
N LEU A 206 -4.31 9.44 -35.97
CA LEU A 206 -5.34 10.46 -36.00
C LEU A 206 -6.58 9.97 -35.23
N PRO A 207 -7.24 10.84 -34.46
CA PRO A 207 -8.49 10.47 -33.83
C PRO A 207 -9.55 10.16 -34.89
N VAL A 208 -10.50 9.26 -34.56
CA VAL A 208 -11.56 8.81 -35.48
C VAL A 208 -12.36 9.99 -36.06
N SER A 209 -12.55 11.06 -35.28
CA SER A 209 -13.20 12.30 -35.75
C SER A 209 -12.43 13.01 -36.87
N ALA A 210 -11.10 13.06 -36.79
CA ALA A 210 -10.25 13.65 -37.81
C ALA A 210 -10.22 12.80 -39.09
N ILE A 211 -10.31 11.48 -38.96
CA ILE A 211 -10.39 10.54 -40.09
C ILE A 211 -11.76 10.62 -40.77
N ALA A 212 -12.85 10.72 -39.99
CA ALA A 212 -14.22 10.75 -40.48
C ALA A 212 -14.65 12.12 -41.07
N GLY A 213 -13.81 13.15 -40.96
CA GLY A 213 -14.09 14.48 -41.50
C GLY A 213 -15.23 15.23 -40.80
N LEU A 214 -15.55 14.86 -39.56
CA LEU A 214 -16.53 15.56 -38.73
C LEU A 214 -15.84 16.74 -38.03
N VAL A 215 -16.18 17.96 -38.46
CA VAL A 215 -15.84 19.23 -37.77
C VAL A 215 -16.97 19.58 -36.81
#